data_AF-A0A941IE54-F1
#
_entry.id   AF-A0A941IE54-F1
#
_cell.length_a   1.000
_cell.length_b   1.000
_cell.length_c   1.000
_cell.angle_alpha   90.00
_cell.angle_beta   90.00
_cell.angle_gamma   90.00
#
_symmetry.space_group_name_H-M   'P 1'
#
loop_
_entity.id
_entity.type
_entity.pdbx_description
1 polymer ?
#
loop_
_entity_poly.entity_id
_entity_poly.type
_entity_poly.pdbx_seq_one_letter_code
_entity_poly.pdbx_strand_id
1 'polypeptide(L)'
;MSKKFSVDANYRFIAAYNEVNARIAQRQQALALYVTLVVSLLAALVALKSGEARGEVPVEWLMLGFPVASISLAFLNFKAESAITNLRRFLSALEQLENAHEELPSYNTHAKWAVGANKARRFHDYATAILVAGGNLIGLGAVAKIYPQRMADSSVAFALSVAIALIAVFVVLLSPQWSFRPDTMPDPSNSHSSH
;
A
#
# COMPACT_ATOMS: atom_id res chain seq x y z
N MET A 1 -22.60 -13.76 -33.68
CA MET A 1 -22.04 -12.58 -32.96
C MET A 1 -21.35 -12.95 -31.64
N SER A 2 -21.84 -13.92 -30.85
CA SER A 2 -21.26 -14.38 -29.57
C SER A 2 -19.74 -14.67 -29.61
N LYS A 3 -19.24 -15.35 -30.66
CA LYS A 3 -17.80 -15.70 -30.76
C LYS A 3 -16.84 -14.50 -30.77
N LYS A 4 -17.28 -13.34 -31.28
CA LYS A 4 -16.47 -12.10 -31.29
C LYS A 4 -16.45 -11.42 -29.92
N PHE A 5 -17.57 -11.43 -29.20
CA PHE A 5 -17.66 -10.94 -27.82
C PHE A 5 -16.85 -11.79 -26.84
N SER A 6 -16.86 -13.11 -27.01
CA SER A 6 -16.05 -14.04 -26.20
C SER A 6 -14.54 -13.80 -26.36
N VAL A 7 -14.07 -13.56 -27.59
CA VAL A 7 -12.64 -13.26 -27.85
C VAL A 7 -12.25 -11.90 -27.24
N ASP A 8 -13.07 -10.86 -27.39
CA ASP A 8 -12.82 -9.55 -26.77
C ASP A 8 -12.78 -9.64 -25.24
N ALA A 9 -13.72 -10.36 -24.62
CA ALA A 9 -13.74 -10.58 -23.18
C ALA A 9 -12.48 -11.31 -22.69
N ASN A 10 -12.00 -12.31 -23.43
CA ASN A 10 -10.78 -13.04 -23.08
C ASN A 10 -9.53 -12.14 -23.17
N TYR A 11 -9.40 -11.32 -24.22
CA TYR A 11 -8.29 -10.36 -24.31
C TYR A 11 -8.30 -9.36 -23.15
N ARG A 12 -9.49 -8.83 -22.80
CA ARG A 12 -9.65 -7.91 -21.66
C ARG A 12 -9.34 -8.59 -20.33
N PHE A 13 -9.69 -9.87 -20.18
CA PHE A 13 -9.36 -10.68 -19.01
C PHE A 13 -7.84 -10.87 -18.87
N ILE A 14 -7.14 -11.28 -19.93
CA ILE A 14 -5.68 -11.47 -19.93
C ILE A 14 -4.97 -10.15 -19.64
N ALA A 15 -5.38 -9.05 -20.29
CA ALA A 15 -4.81 -7.73 -20.06
C ALA A 15 -4.99 -7.28 -18.61
N ALA A 16 -6.19 -7.43 -18.05
CA ALA A 16 -6.46 -7.08 -16.65
C ALA A 16 -5.66 -7.95 -15.67
N TYR A 17 -5.48 -9.25 -15.95
CA TYR A 17 -4.68 -10.14 -15.10
C TYR A 17 -3.19 -9.76 -15.11
N ASN A 18 -2.64 -9.45 -16.29
CA ASN A 18 -1.26 -8.97 -16.42
C ASN A 18 -1.06 -7.65 -15.66
N GLU A 19 -2.03 -6.75 -15.74
CA GLU A 19 -2.01 -5.50 -14.98
C GLU A 19 -2.06 -5.77 -13.47
N VAL A 20 -2.90 -6.68 -12.99
CA VAL A 20 -2.94 -7.08 -11.56
C VAL A 20 -1.57 -7.57 -11.10
N ASN A 21 -0.91 -8.44 -11.88
CA ASN A 21 0.42 -8.95 -11.56
C ASN A 21 1.46 -7.82 -11.52
N ALA A 22 1.40 -6.87 -12.47
CA ALA A 22 2.27 -5.70 -12.47
C ALA A 22 2.06 -4.82 -11.23
N ARG A 23 0.81 -4.60 -10.80
CA ARG A 23 0.52 -3.83 -9.57
C ARG A 23 0.98 -4.55 -8.30
N ILE A 24 0.85 -5.87 -8.24
CA ILE A 24 1.38 -6.67 -7.12
C ILE A 24 2.92 -6.57 -7.07
N ALA A 25 3.60 -6.67 -8.21
CA ALA A 25 5.04 -6.52 -8.29
C ALA A 25 5.51 -5.11 -7.89
N GLN A 26 4.83 -4.06 -8.36
CA GLN A 26 5.08 -2.67 -7.95
C GLN A 26 4.94 -2.48 -6.43
N ARG A 27 3.97 -3.16 -5.82
CA ARG A 27 3.76 -3.13 -4.37
C ARG A 27 4.94 -3.74 -3.60
N GLN A 28 5.47 -4.86 -4.07
CA GLN A 28 6.69 -5.48 -3.49
C GLN A 28 7.93 -4.59 -3.69
N GLN A 29 8.07 -3.95 -4.86
CA GLN A 29 9.15 -3.00 -5.13
C GLN A 29 9.11 -1.79 -4.19
N ALA A 30 7.92 -1.25 -3.89
CA ALA A 30 7.78 -0.16 -2.94
C ALA A 30 8.25 -0.56 -1.53
N LEU A 31 7.95 -1.77 -1.08
CA LEU A 31 8.43 -2.31 0.20
C LEU A 31 9.95 -2.44 0.21
N ALA A 32 10.54 -2.99 -0.86
CA ALA A 32 11.99 -3.10 -0.99
C ALA A 32 12.68 -1.72 -0.93
N LEU A 33 12.17 -0.73 -1.67
CA LEU A 33 12.67 0.64 -1.64
C LEU A 33 12.60 1.24 -0.23
N TYR A 34 11.51 1.02 0.49
CA TYR A 34 11.37 1.47 1.88
C TYR A 34 12.45 0.84 2.78
N VAL A 35 12.64 -0.48 2.72
CA VAL A 35 13.66 -1.17 3.51
C VAL A 35 15.05 -0.61 3.23
N THR A 36 15.40 -0.47 1.95
CA THR A 36 16.70 0.10 1.54
C THR A 36 16.87 1.51 2.07
N LEU A 37 15.84 2.34 1.97
CA LEU A 37 15.90 3.73 2.43
C LEU A 37 16.06 3.80 3.95
N VAL A 38 15.30 3.04 4.73
CA VAL A 38 15.42 2.97 6.20
C VAL A 38 16.81 2.51 6.63
N VAL A 39 17.34 1.44 6.01
CA VAL A 39 18.69 0.94 6.30
C VAL A 39 19.75 1.99 5.95
N SER A 40 19.59 2.69 4.82
CA SER A 40 20.52 3.75 4.42
C SER A 40 20.52 4.95 5.37
N LEU A 41 19.34 5.35 5.88
CA LEU A 41 19.22 6.41 6.88
C LEU A 41 19.87 6.00 8.21
N LEU A 42 19.67 4.74 8.64
CA LEU A 42 20.35 4.22 9.84
C LEU A 42 21.87 4.21 9.67
N ALA A 43 22.35 3.74 8.52
CA ALA A 43 23.78 3.72 8.23
C ALA A 43 24.38 5.15 8.24
N ALA A 44 23.70 6.11 7.64
CA ALA A 44 24.11 7.52 7.66
C ALA A 44 24.12 8.08 9.10
N LEU A 45 23.10 7.78 9.90
CA LEU A 45 23.01 8.23 11.29
C LEU A 45 24.18 7.67 12.14
N VAL A 46 24.52 6.40 11.95
CA VAL A 46 25.66 5.75 12.63
C VAL A 46 26.99 6.33 12.16
N ALA A 47 27.16 6.55 10.85
CA ALA A 47 28.37 7.13 10.29
C ALA A 47 28.64 8.53 10.84
N LEU A 48 27.59 9.35 10.98
CA LEU A 48 27.71 10.72 11.48
C LEU A 48 28.18 10.80 12.94
N LYS A 49 27.81 9.82 13.79
CA LYS A 49 28.31 9.75 15.17
C LYS A 49 29.83 9.61 15.23
N SER A 50 30.41 8.84 14.30
CA SER A 50 31.87 8.64 14.26
C SER A 50 32.67 9.88 13.85
N GLY A 51 31.99 10.94 13.39
CA GLY A 51 32.57 12.18 12.88
C GLY A 51 32.33 13.42 13.76
N GLU A 52 31.93 13.27 15.03
CA GLU A 52 31.56 14.35 15.98
C GLU A 52 32.58 15.51 16.11
N ALA A 53 33.78 15.39 15.56
CA ALA A 53 34.77 16.47 15.51
C ALA A 53 34.57 17.51 14.38
N ARG A 54 33.58 17.41 13.48
CA ARG A 54 33.41 18.36 12.36
C ARG A 54 31.95 18.76 12.06
N GLY A 55 31.53 19.90 12.61
CA GLY A 55 30.44 20.74 12.07
C GLY A 55 29.01 20.38 12.50
N GLU A 56 28.09 21.33 12.30
CA GLU A 56 26.65 21.16 12.51
C GLU A 56 26.09 20.05 11.62
N VAL A 57 26.01 18.84 12.17
CA VAL A 57 25.43 17.69 11.47
C VAL A 57 23.91 17.86 11.39
N PRO A 58 23.28 17.73 10.21
CA PRO A 58 21.83 17.89 10.01
C PRO A 58 21.03 16.69 10.52
N VAL A 59 21.18 16.34 11.80
CA VAL A 59 20.51 15.20 12.44
C VAL A 59 18.98 15.32 12.37
N GLU A 60 18.46 16.55 12.45
CA GLU A 60 17.03 16.86 12.36
C GLU A 60 16.42 16.42 11.02
N TRP A 61 17.15 16.60 9.92
CA TRP A 61 16.71 16.18 8.58
C TRP A 61 16.73 14.65 8.42
N LEU A 62 17.72 13.98 9.00
CA LEU A 62 17.79 12.51 9.04
C LEU A 62 16.66 11.91 9.89
N MET A 63 16.34 12.54 11.02
CA MET A 63 15.23 12.12 11.88
C MET A 63 13.90 12.17 11.13
N LEU A 64 13.64 13.24 10.37
CA LEU A 64 12.45 13.38 9.53
C LEU A 64 12.44 12.40 8.35
N GLY A 65 13.59 11.91 7.91
CA GLY A 65 13.71 10.94 6.82
C GLY A 65 12.92 9.64 7.07
N PHE A 66 12.93 9.12 8.30
CA PHE A 66 12.20 7.89 8.67
C PHE A 66 10.66 8.00 8.50
N PRO A 67 9.99 9.00 9.11
CA PRO A 67 8.56 9.18 8.95
C PRO A 67 8.17 9.58 7.52
N VAL A 68 9.00 10.34 6.81
CA VAL A 68 8.77 10.69 5.39
C VAL A 68 8.80 9.45 4.50
N ALA A 69 9.79 8.57 4.69
CA ALA A 69 9.85 7.29 3.98
C ALA A 69 8.63 6.41 4.25
N SER A 70 8.16 6.43 5.50
CA SER A 70 6.99 5.67 5.95
C SER A 70 5.70 6.16 5.32
N ILE A 71 5.47 7.47 5.28
CA ILE A 71 4.34 8.07 4.56
C ILE A 71 4.42 7.76 3.07
N SER A 72 5.60 7.86 2.47
CA SER A 72 5.80 7.57 1.05
C SER A 72 5.41 6.11 0.74
N LEU A 73 5.86 5.17 1.56
CA LEU A 73 5.43 3.77 1.46
C LEU A 73 3.91 3.62 1.65
N ALA A 74 3.32 4.30 2.62
CA ALA A 74 1.88 4.24 2.88
C ALA A 74 1.06 4.67 1.66
N PHE A 75 1.43 5.78 1.01
CA PHE A 75 0.77 6.25 -0.20
C PHE A 75 0.95 5.30 -1.40
N LEU A 76 2.17 4.79 -1.60
CA LEU A 76 2.43 3.83 -2.68
C LEU A 76 1.65 2.53 -2.50
N ASN A 77 1.57 2.04 -1.26
CA ASN A 77 0.76 0.88 -0.92
C ASN A 77 -0.74 1.15 -1.13
N PHE A 78 -1.25 2.28 -0.66
CA PHE A 78 -2.65 2.65 -0.83
C PHE A 78 -3.06 2.74 -2.30
N LYS A 79 -2.22 3.38 -3.13
CA LYS A 79 -2.43 3.47 -4.58
C LYS A 79 -2.46 2.10 -5.23
N ALA A 80 -1.47 1.24 -4.95
CA ALA A 80 -1.39 -0.10 -5.53
C ALA A 80 -2.58 -0.97 -5.12
N GLU A 81 -2.94 -0.92 -3.84
CA GLU A 81 -4.06 -1.65 -3.25
C GLU A 81 -5.41 -1.28 -3.87
N SER A 82 -5.64 0.03 -4.06
CA SER A 82 -6.83 0.55 -4.72
C SER A 82 -6.93 0.08 -6.18
N ALA A 83 -5.81 0.13 -6.92
CA ALA A 83 -5.75 -0.34 -8.31
C ALA A 83 -6.01 -1.85 -8.41
N ILE A 84 -5.37 -2.66 -7.55
CA ILE A 84 -5.57 -4.12 -7.51
C ILE A 84 -7.03 -4.45 -7.21
N THR A 85 -7.64 -3.77 -6.24
CA THR A 85 -9.03 -4.03 -5.89
C THR A 85 -9.98 -3.73 -7.05
N ASN A 86 -9.78 -2.60 -7.73
CA ASN A 86 -10.60 -2.24 -8.89
C ASN A 86 -10.46 -3.27 -10.03
N LEU A 87 -9.23 -3.66 -10.36
CA LEU A 87 -8.98 -4.66 -11.39
C LEU A 87 -9.57 -6.03 -11.06
N ARG A 88 -9.52 -6.46 -9.79
CA ARG A 88 -10.13 -7.71 -9.36
C ARG A 88 -11.65 -7.69 -9.43
N ARG A 89 -12.28 -6.54 -9.21
CA ARG A 89 -13.72 -6.37 -9.44
C ARG A 89 -14.06 -6.44 -10.92
N PHE A 90 -13.27 -5.79 -11.77
CA PHE A 90 -13.42 -5.89 -13.22
C PHE A 90 -13.26 -7.35 -13.70
N LEU A 91 -12.25 -8.08 -13.20
CA LEU A 91 -12.08 -9.51 -13.47
C LEU A 91 -13.28 -10.33 -12.97
N SER A 92 -13.80 -10.04 -11.77
CA SER A 92 -15.02 -10.67 -11.25
C SER A 92 -16.23 -10.45 -12.16
N ALA A 93 -16.39 -9.24 -12.70
CA ALA A 93 -17.48 -8.93 -13.64
C ALA A 93 -17.31 -9.67 -14.97
N LEU A 94 -16.07 -9.80 -15.48
CA LEU A 94 -15.78 -10.59 -16.67
C LEU A 94 -16.03 -12.09 -16.45
N GLU A 95 -15.67 -12.63 -15.28
CA GLU A 95 -15.90 -14.04 -14.91
C GLU A 95 -17.39 -14.38 -14.79
N GLN A 96 -18.26 -13.38 -14.55
CA GLN A 96 -19.71 -13.55 -14.47
C GLN A 96 -20.43 -13.36 -15.81
N LEU A 97 -19.74 -12.94 -16.88
CA LEU A 97 -20.35 -12.80 -18.20
C LEU A 97 -20.97 -14.12 -18.65
N GLU A 98 -22.21 -14.04 -19.16
CA GLU A 98 -22.99 -15.20 -19.61
C GLU A 98 -23.11 -16.31 -18.53
N ASN A 99 -23.07 -15.95 -17.25
CA ASN A 99 -23.08 -16.89 -16.11
C ASN A 99 -21.93 -17.92 -16.15
N ALA A 100 -20.81 -17.61 -16.81
CA ALA A 100 -19.68 -18.54 -16.96
C ALA A 100 -19.13 -19.05 -15.62
N HIS A 101 -19.21 -18.26 -14.54
CA HIS A 101 -18.82 -18.66 -13.18
C HIS A 101 -19.66 -19.81 -12.57
N GLU A 102 -20.81 -20.15 -13.14
CA GLU A 102 -21.64 -21.29 -12.72
C GLU A 102 -21.15 -22.60 -13.37
N GLU A 103 -20.63 -22.52 -14.60
CA GLU A 103 -20.13 -23.67 -15.36
C GLU A 103 -18.62 -23.91 -15.12
N LEU A 104 -17.87 -22.83 -14.91
CA LEU A 104 -16.42 -22.84 -14.76
C LEU A 104 -15.99 -22.30 -13.39
N PRO A 105 -14.92 -22.87 -12.81
CA PRO A 105 -14.36 -22.37 -11.56
C PRO A 105 -13.84 -20.94 -11.72
N SER A 106 -14.38 -20.01 -10.94
CA SER A 106 -13.99 -18.60 -10.97
C SER A 106 -13.18 -18.21 -9.73
N TYR A 107 -12.01 -17.61 -9.94
CA TYR A 107 -11.09 -17.25 -8.87
C TYR A 107 -11.58 -16.05 -8.03
N ASN A 108 -12.28 -15.09 -8.64
CA ASN A 108 -12.70 -13.86 -7.97
C ASN A 108 -14.13 -13.93 -7.42
N THR A 109 -14.99 -14.83 -7.91
CA THR A 109 -16.40 -14.91 -7.47
C THR A 109 -16.64 -16.02 -6.44
N HIS A 110 -15.97 -17.17 -6.55
CA HIS A 110 -16.20 -18.27 -5.61
C HIS A 110 -15.48 -18.03 -4.28
N ALA A 111 -16.23 -18.13 -3.18
CA ALA A 111 -15.75 -17.84 -1.83
C ALA A 111 -14.50 -18.66 -1.43
N LYS A 112 -14.40 -19.91 -1.88
CA LYS A 112 -13.29 -20.81 -1.52
C LYS A 112 -11.91 -20.30 -1.95
N TRP A 113 -11.81 -19.51 -3.03
CA TRP A 113 -10.55 -18.91 -3.46
C TRP A 113 -10.44 -17.43 -3.07
N ALA A 114 -11.53 -16.68 -3.18
CA ALA A 114 -11.55 -15.25 -2.87
C ALA A 114 -11.23 -14.94 -1.39
N VAL A 115 -11.75 -15.75 -0.45
CA VAL A 115 -11.50 -15.56 1.00
C VAL A 115 -10.02 -15.78 1.35
N GLY A 116 -9.41 -16.85 0.82
CA GLY A 116 -7.99 -17.14 1.04
C GLY A 116 -7.09 -16.03 0.49
N ALA A 117 -7.37 -15.55 -0.73
CA ALA A 117 -6.63 -14.46 -1.35
C ALA A 117 -6.74 -13.15 -0.56
N ASN A 118 -7.92 -12.85 -0.01
CA ASN A 118 -8.12 -11.68 0.85
C ASN A 118 -7.38 -11.77 2.19
N LYS A 119 -7.31 -12.97 2.79
CA LYS A 119 -6.53 -13.20 4.01
C LYS A 119 -5.04 -12.99 3.79
N ALA A 120 -4.51 -13.51 2.67
CA ALA A 120 -3.10 -13.32 2.31
C ALA A 120 -2.73 -11.85 2.11
N ARG A 121 -3.61 -11.06 1.46
CA ARG A 121 -3.45 -9.61 1.32
C ARG A 121 -3.38 -8.91 2.68
N ARG A 122 -4.31 -9.22 3.60
CA ARG A 122 -4.30 -8.67 4.96
C ARG A 122 -3.03 -8.99 5.73
N PHE A 123 -2.47 -10.20 5.56
CA PHE A 123 -1.21 -10.57 6.20
C PHE A 123 -0.05 -9.69 5.70
N HIS A 124 0.01 -9.42 4.40
CA HIS A 124 1.01 -8.50 3.85
C HIS A 124 0.82 -7.06 4.36
N ASP A 125 -0.42 -6.61 4.54
CA ASP A 125 -0.71 -5.30 5.15
C ASP A 125 -0.19 -5.22 6.59
N TYR A 126 -0.39 -6.28 7.40
CA TYR A 126 0.15 -6.35 8.76
C TYR A 126 1.67 -6.41 8.79
N ALA A 127 2.29 -7.19 7.91
CA ALA A 127 3.75 -7.24 7.80
C ALA A 127 4.32 -5.87 7.45
N THR A 128 3.68 -5.15 6.53
CA THR A 128 4.03 -3.77 6.17
C THR A 128 3.88 -2.83 7.36
N ALA A 129 2.77 -2.91 8.10
CA ALA A 129 2.54 -2.06 9.27
C ALA A 129 3.59 -2.28 10.37
N ILE A 130 3.94 -3.55 10.66
CA ILE A 130 5.00 -3.92 11.60
C ILE A 130 6.34 -3.36 11.15
N LEU A 131 6.64 -3.44 9.85
CA LEU A 131 7.90 -2.94 9.28
C LEU A 131 7.99 -1.41 9.34
N VAL A 132 6.87 -0.70 9.13
CA VAL A 132 6.79 0.75 9.30
C VAL A 132 6.98 1.14 10.77
N ALA A 133 6.25 0.49 11.68
CA ALA A 133 6.37 0.75 13.11
C ALA A 133 7.79 0.47 13.62
N GLY A 134 8.36 -0.68 13.25
CA GLY A 134 9.73 -1.07 13.62
C GLY A 134 10.79 -0.13 13.05
N GLY A 135 10.67 0.25 11.77
CA GLY A 135 11.61 1.18 11.13
C GLY A 135 11.64 2.55 11.80
N ASN A 136 10.48 3.13 12.13
CA ASN A 136 10.41 4.39 12.85
C ASN A 136 10.88 4.24 14.30
N LEU A 137 10.52 3.15 14.99
CA LEU A 137 10.95 2.92 16.37
C LEU A 137 12.47 2.80 16.47
N ILE A 138 13.10 2.05 15.57
CA ILE A 138 14.56 1.90 15.52
C ILE A 138 15.22 3.23 15.11
N GLY A 139 14.69 3.91 14.08
CA GLY A 139 15.22 5.18 13.60
C GLY A 139 15.17 6.29 14.66
N LEU A 140 13.98 6.57 15.20
CA LEU A 140 13.79 7.59 16.23
C LEU A 140 14.47 7.21 17.56
N GLY A 141 14.45 5.93 17.93
CA GLY A 141 15.17 5.43 19.10
C GLY A 141 16.69 5.57 18.97
N ALA A 142 17.24 5.36 17.77
CA ALA A 142 18.65 5.60 17.50
C ALA A 142 19.00 7.10 17.62
N VAL A 143 18.18 8.01 17.08
CA VAL A 143 18.36 9.46 17.25
C VAL A 143 18.35 9.82 18.74
N ALA A 144 17.34 9.35 19.49
CA ALA A 144 17.19 9.68 20.91
C ALA A 144 18.37 9.21 21.77
N LYS A 145 18.93 8.04 21.46
CA LYS A 145 20.06 7.47 22.19
C LYS A 145 21.41 8.08 21.78
N ILE A 146 21.58 8.43 20.51
CA ILE A 146 22.86 8.92 19.98
C ILE A 146 23.01 10.44 20.18
N TYR A 147 21.93 11.21 20.06
CA TYR A 147 21.96 12.68 20.14
C TYR A 147 20.95 13.24 21.19
N PRO A 148 21.12 12.94 22.49
CA PRO A 148 20.15 13.30 23.51
C PRO A 148 19.98 14.82 23.71
N GLN A 149 21.06 15.60 23.56
CA GLN A 149 21.02 17.06 23.70
C GLN A 149 20.18 17.72 22.59
N ARG A 150 20.33 17.24 21.34
CA ARG A 150 19.54 17.74 20.19
C ARG A 150 18.04 17.45 20.32
N MET A 151 17.66 16.38 21.02
CA MET A 151 16.25 16.09 21.30
C MET A 151 15.63 17.04 22.32
N ALA A 152 16.42 17.51 23.30
CA ALA A 152 15.96 18.53 24.23
C ALA A 152 15.70 19.85 23.50
N ASP A 153 16.56 20.21 22.55
CA ASP A 153 16.44 21.46 21.79
C ASP A 153 15.35 21.40 20.70
N SER A 154 15.13 20.23 20.09
CA SER A 154 14.19 20.03 18.97
C SER A 154 12.97 19.16 19.33
N SER A 155 12.39 19.37 20.50
CA SER A 155 11.25 18.60 21.01
C SER A 155 10.03 18.58 20.07
N VAL A 156 9.77 19.71 19.38
CA VAL A 156 8.68 19.84 18.40
C VAL A 156 8.91 18.95 17.17
N ALA A 157 10.13 18.94 16.62
CA ALA A 157 10.47 18.13 15.45
C ALA A 157 10.38 16.62 15.76
N PHE A 158 10.77 16.22 16.97
CA PHE A 158 10.61 14.85 17.45
C PHE A 158 9.14 14.46 17.58
N ALA A 159 8.32 15.30 18.23
CA ALA A 159 6.89 15.06 18.36
C ALA A 159 6.18 14.96 16.99
N LEU A 160 6.54 15.83 16.05
CA LEU A 160 6.05 15.79 14.68
C LEU A 160 6.44 14.48 13.97
N SER A 161 7.69 14.04 14.14
CA SER A 161 8.19 12.78 13.57
C SER A 161 7.41 11.57 14.09
N VAL A 162 7.14 11.53 15.40
CA VAL A 162 6.31 10.48 16.01
C VAL A 162 4.88 10.53 15.48
N ALA A 163 4.27 11.71 15.41
CA ALA A 163 2.91 11.88 14.89
C ALA A 163 2.80 11.39 13.43
N ILE A 164 3.77 11.77 12.58
CA ILE A 164 3.81 11.34 11.18
C ILE A 164 4.00 9.82 11.07
N ALA A 165 4.87 9.23 11.88
CA ALA A 165 5.07 7.78 11.92
C ALA A 165 3.79 7.04 12.29
N LEU A 166 3.05 7.52 13.31
CA LEU A 166 1.77 6.95 13.72
C LEU A 166 0.72 7.06 12.61
N ILE A 167 0.63 8.22 11.95
CA ILE A 167 -0.25 8.42 10.80
C ILE A 167 0.09 7.43 9.68
N ALA A 168 1.37 7.24 9.36
CA ALA A 168 1.79 6.29 8.33
C ALA A 168 1.35 4.85 8.66
N VAL A 169 1.53 4.40 9.90
CA VAL A 169 1.05 3.08 10.36
C VAL A 169 -0.46 2.98 10.21
N PHE A 170 -1.20 4.01 10.64
CA PHE A 170 -2.66 4.02 10.59
C PHE A 170 -3.18 3.98 9.14
N VAL A 171 -2.56 4.74 8.24
CA VAL A 171 -2.89 4.73 6.81
C VAL A 171 -2.64 3.34 6.21
N VAL A 172 -1.52 2.68 6.54
CA VAL A 172 -1.26 1.31 6.06
C VAL A 172 -2.32 0.33 6.55
N LEU A 173 -2.76 0.43 7.81
CA LEU A 173 -3.76 -0.47 8.40
C LEU A 173 -5.19 -0.20 7.87
N LEU A 174 -5.53 1.05 7.57
CA LEU A 174 -6.84 1.44 7.07
C LEU A 174 -6.96 1.37 5.54
N SER A 175 -5.84 1.36 4.82
CA SER A 175 -5.78 1.26 3.35
C SER A 175 -6.71 0.19 2.76
N PRO A 176 -6.81 -1.04 3.31
CA PRO A 176 -7.70 -2.06 2.77
C PRO A 176 -9.20 -1.73 2.91
N GLN A 177 -9.57 -0.90 3.89
CA GLN A 177 -10.96 -0.58 4.22
C GLN A 177 -11.49 0.59 3.38
N TRP A 178 -10.61 1.47 2.91
CA TRP A 178 -10.94 2.62 2.08
C TRP A 178 -11.04 2.30 0.59
N SER A 179 -10.80 1.04 0.23
CA SER A 179 -10.88 0.58 -1.15
C SER A 179 -12.32 0.61 -1.67
N PHE A 180 -12.62 1.67 -2.43
CA PHE A 180 -13.77 1.98 -3.30
C PHE A 180 -15.09 1.27 -2.97
N ARG A 181 -16.14 2.00 -2.62
CA ARG A 181 -17.53 1.48 -2.65
C ARG A 181 -18.11 1.79 -4.03
N PRO A 182 -18.60 0.81 -4.80
CA PRO A 182 -19.26 1.10 -6.05
C PRO A 182 -20.62 1.75 -5.74
N ASP A 183 -20.92 2.88 -6.39
CA ASP A 183 -22.30 3.34 -6.50
C ASP A 183 -23.10 2.26 -7.21
N THR A 184 -24.25 1.92 -6.63
CA THR A 184 -25.28 1.16 -7.35
C THR A 184 -25.56 1.91 -8.65
N MET A 185 -25.19 1.34 -9.81
CA MET A 185 -25.70 1.84 -11.08
C MET A 185 -27.23 1.77 -11.02
N PRO A 186 -27.96 2.82 -11.42
CA PRO A 186 -29.40 2.74 -11.59
C PRO A 186 -29.71 1.64 -12.60
N ASP A 187 -30.69 0.82 -12.25
CA ASP A 187 -31.29 -0.16 -13.13
C ASP A 187 -31.78 0.54 -14.43
N PRO A 188 -31.24 0.19 -15.61
CA PRO A 188 -31.69 0.78 -16.88
C PRO A 188 -33.13 0.37 -17.26
N SER A 189 -33.79 -0.52 -16.50
CA SER A 189 -35.14 -1.01 -16.81
C SER A 189 -36.29 -0.06 -16.43
N ASN A 190 -36.03 1.05 -15.72
CA ASN A 190 -37.09 1.96 -15.26
C ASN A 190 -37.30 3.21 -16.15
N SER A 191 -36.93 3.15 -17.43
CA SER A 191 -37.14 4.23 -18.41
C SER A 191 -38.37 4.04 -19.31
N HIS A 192 -39.39 3.28 -18.88
CA HIS A 192 -40.71 3.39 -19.49
C HIS A 192 -41.51 4.50 -18.80
N SER A 193 -41.27 5.69 -19.34
CA SER A 193 -42.01 6.92 -19.12
C SER A 193 -43.51 6.71 -19.26
N SER A 194 -44.22 7.03 -18.19
CA SER A 194 -45.55 7.64 -18.27
C SER A 194 -45.46 8.90 -19.14
N HIS A 195 -46.21 8.94 -20.24
CA HIS A 195 -46.90 10.10 -20.81
C HIS A 195 -47.80 9.64 -21.95
#